data_AF-A0A0H5CCK7-F1
#
_entry.id   AF-A0A0H5CCK7-F1
#
_cell.length_a   1.000
_cell.length_b   1.000
_cell.length_c   1.000
_cell.angle_alpha   90.00
_cell.angle_beta   90.00
_cell.angle_gamma   90.00
#
_symmetry.space_group_name_H-M   'P 1'
#
loop_
_entity.id
_entity.type
_entity.pdbx_description
1 polymer ?
#
loop_
_entity_poly.entity_id
_entity_poly.type
_entity_poly.pdbx_seq_one_letter_code
_entity_poly.pdbx_strand_id
1 'polypeptide(L)'
;MADFWPTADADPESTPQMVEFAGIWLDMPKIVYSRTLDRADWNTTVKRDVVVAEVESLKAEPGADLVVSGADLAAEFARLGLIDEYRIYVHPVLIGRGKPLFPESVHKADLRLVESRTFGNGVVMLRYTAGKSL
;
A
#
# COMPACT_ATOMS: atom_id res chain seq x y z
N MET A 1 12.80 3.25 3.03
CA MET A 1 11.81 2.43 3.76
C MET A 1 12.45 1.14 4.26
N ALA A 2 12.97 0.28 3.37
CA ALA A 2 13.65 -0.95 3.77
C ALA A 2 14.92 -0.73 4.61
N ASP A 3 15.64 0.38 4.41
CA ASP A 3 16.84 0.67 5.20
C ASP A 3 16.58 1.43 6.51
N PHE A 4 15.36 1.94 6.70
CA PHE A 4 15.04 2.83 7.82
C PHE A 4 14.31 2.08 8.94
N TRP A 5 13.18 1.46 8.63
CA TRP A 5 12.33 0.84 9.65
C TRP A 5 13.00 -0.30 10.42
N PRO A 6 13.87 -1.14 9.82
CA PRO A 6 14.58 -2.18 10.55
C PRO A 6 15.61 -1.67 11.57
N THR A 7 15.97 -0.39 11.54
CA THR A 7 16.99 0.19 12.42
C THR A 7 16.44 1.32 13.29
N ALA A 8 15.18 1.69 13.10
CA ALA A 8 14.58 2.85 13.76
C ALA A 8 14.44 2.65 15.27
N ASP A 9 14.39 1.41 15.77
CA ASP A 9 14.37 1.09 17.20
C ASP A 9 15.74 1.29 17.89
N ALA A 10 16.83 1.24 17.13
CA ALA A 10 18.19 1.44 17.61
C ALA A 10 18.69 2.89 17.52
N ASP A 11 17.95 3.77 16.82
CA ASP A 11 18.30 5.18 16.67
C ASP A 11 17.85 5.98 17.92
N PRO A 12 18.77 6.62 18.67
CA PRO A 12 18.42 7.40 19.85
C PRO A 12 17.55 8.63 19.55
N GLU A 13 17.52 9.11 18.30
CA GLU A 13 16.67 10.22 17.88
C GLU A 13 15.24 9.79 17.51
N SER A 14 14.96 8.48 17.49
CA SER A 14 13.63 7.97 17.20
C SER A 14 12.63 8.28 18.31
N THR A 15 11.48 8.82 17.90
CA THR A 15 10.34 9.00 18.81
C THR A 15 9.77 7.63 19.26
N PRO A 16 9.10 7.56 20.42
CA PRO A 16 8.46 6.31 20.88
C PRO A 16 7.53 5.66 19.84
N GLN A 17 6.79 6.48 19.07
CA GLN A 17 5.89 6.00 18.03
C GLN A 17 6.65 5.38 16.85
N MET A 18 7.85 5.88 16.53
CA MET A 18 8.69 5.31 15.47
C MET A 18 9.26 3.96 15.91
N VAL A 19 9.69 3.84 17.17
CA VAL A 19 10.18 2.58 17.74
C VAL A 19 9.08 1.52 17.75
N GLU A 20 7.86 1.89 18.19
CA GLU A 20 6.70 0.99 18.17
C GLU A 20 6.37 0.55 16.73
N PHE A 21 6.31 1.49 15.79
CA PHE A 21 6.03 1.17 14.39
C PHE A 21 7.13 0.30 13.76
N ALA A 22 8.40 0.48 14.13
CA ALA A 22 9.50 -0.35 13.66
C ALA A 22 9.26 -1.83 14.00
N GLY A 23 8.84 -2.13 15.24
CA GLY A 23 8.47 -3.49 15.65
C GLY A 23 7.32 -4.06 14.83
N ILE A 24 6.23 -3.30 14.68
CA ILE A 24 5.07 -3.69 13.84
C ILE A 24 5.52 -3.95 12.40
N TRP A 25 6.35 -3.07 11.84
CA TRP A 25 6.84 -3.19 10.49
C TRP A 25 7.69 -4.43 10.32
N LEU A 26 8.58 -4.75 11.26
CA LEU A 26 9.42 -5.95 11.21
C LEU A 26 8.59 -7.24 11.23
N ASP A 27 7.61 -7.31 12.13
CA ASP A 27 6.80 -8.52 12.36
C ASP A 27 5.73 -8.76 11.30
N MET A 28 5.22 -7.71 10.67
CA MET A 28 4.14 -7.83 9.68
C MET A 28 4.59 -8.67 8.46
N PRO A 29 3.83 -9.70 8.04
CA PRO A 29 4.11 -10.45 6.81
C PRO A 29 4.08 -9.54 5.58
N LYS A 30 5.07 -9.67 4.70
CA LYS A 30 5.20 -8.87 3.48
C LYS A 30 5.37 -9.75 2.25
N ILE A 31 4.76 -9.34 1.15
CA ILE A 31 5.03 -9.90 -0.17
C ILE A 31 5.68 -8.82 -1.03
N VAL A 32 6.90 -9.06 -1.47
CA VAL A 32 7.61 -8.17 -2.40
C VAL A 32 7.54 -8.77 -3.79
N TYR A 33 6.93 -8.04 -4.73
CA TYR A 33 6.96 -8.40 -6.14
C TYR A 33 8.20 -7.81 -6.80
N SER A 34 9.13 -8.67 -7.23
CA SER A 34 10.38 -8.27 -7.86
C SER A 34 10.94 -9.33 -8.81
N ARG A 35 11.39 -8.87 -9.98
CA ARG A 35 12.00 -9.71 -11.01
C ARG A 35 13.50 -9.93 -10.83
N THR A 36 14.15 -9.10 -10.00
CA THR A 36 15.62 -9.10 -9.84
C THR A 36 16.07 -9.39 -8.41
N LEU A 37 15.17 -9.26 -7.43
CA LEU A 37 15.50 -9.55 -6.02
C LEU A 37 15.29 -11.04 -5.76
N ASP A 38 16.29 -11.74 -5.25
CA ASP A 38 16.17 -13.18 -4.98
C ASP A 38 15.72 -13.48 -3.55
N ARG A 39 16.11 -12.65 -2.59
CA ARG A 39 15.75 -12.79 -1.18
C ARG A 39 15.54 -11.42 -0.55
N ALA A 40 14.67 -11.37 0.44
CA ALA A 40 14.48 -10.22 1.32
C ALA A 40 14.39 -10.72 2.76
N ASP A 41 14.86 -9.90 3.70
CA ASP A 41 14.76 -10.19 5.13
C ASP A 41 13.44 -9.61 5.71
N TRP A 42 13.25 -9.68 7.03
CA TRP A 42 12.14 -9.03 7.78
C TRP A 42 10.73 -9.51 7.40
N ASN A 43 10.48 -10.82 7.55
CA ASN A 43 9.20 -11.49 7.30
C ASN A 43 8.67 -11.24 5.87
N THR A 44 9.54 -11.40 4.87
CA THR A 44 9.23 -11.11 3.48
C THR A 44 9.28 -12.36 2.61
N THR A 45 8.23 -12.57 1.82
CA THR A 45 8.22 -13.51 0.70
C THR A 45 8.41 -12.75 -0.61
N VAL A 46 9.34 -13.19 -1.45
CA VAL A 46 9.56 -12.58 -2.77
C VAL A 46 8.77 -13.37 -3.83
N LYS A 47 7.95 -12.66 -4.61
CA LYS A 47 7.25 -13.18 -5.80
C LYS A 47 7.73 -12.45 -7.05
N ARG A 48 7.70 -13.11 -8.21
CA ARG A 48 8.18 -12.51 -9.47
C ARG A 48 7.16 -11.55 -10.08
N ASP A 49 5.92 -12.02 -10.19
CA ASP A 49 4.83 -11.33 -10.87
C ASP A 49 3.54 -11.44 -10.08
N VAL A 50 2.61 -10.51 -10.32
CA VAL A 50 1.29 -10.51 -9.70
C VAL A 50 0.42 -11.54 -10.42
N VAL A 51 0.09 -12.63 -9.72
CA VAL A 51 -0.84 -13.66 -10.22
C VAL A 51 -2.20 -13.44 -9.59
N VAL A 52 -3.19 -13.06 -10.39
CA VAL A 52 -4.57 -12.72 -9.94
C VAL A 52 -5.14 -13.82 -9.04
N ALA A 53 -5.04 -15.09 -9.44
CA ALA A 53 -5.57 -16.21 -8.66
C ALA A 53 -4.92 -16.36 -7.29
N GLU A 54 -3.61 -16.07 -7.17
CA GLU A 54 -2.91 -16.14 -5.88
C GLU A 54 -3.33 -14.99 -4.96
N VAL A 55 -3.52 -13.79 -5.52
CA VAL A 55 -4.00 -12.63 -4.74
C VAL A 55 -5.44 -12.85 -4.28
N GLU A 56 -6.32 -13.36 -5.14
CA GLU A 56 -7.70 -13.68 -4.76
C GLU A 56 -7.76 -14.81 -3.71
N SER A 57 -6.88 -15.82 -3.80
CA SER A 57 -6.74 -16.82 -2.75
C SER A 57 -6.30 -16.18 -1.43
N LEU A 58 -5.32 -15.28 -1.46
CA LEU A 58 -4.83 -14.58 -0.27
C LEU A 58 -5.93 -13.69 0.35
N LYS A 59 -6.74 -13.02 -0.49
CA LYS A 59 -7.89 -12.22 -0.04
C LYS A 59 -8.99 -13.06 0.62
N ALA A 60 -9.08 -14.35 0.28
CA ALA A 60 -10.07 -15.26 0.84
C ALA A 60 -9.61 -15.91 2.16
N GLU A 61 -8.33 -15.81 2.51
CA GLU A 61 -7.81 -16.29 3.79
C GLU A 61 -8.35 -15.45 4.95
N PRO A 62 -8.65 -16.07 6.10
CA PRO A 62 -9.05 -15.33 7.29
C PRO A 62 -7.87 -14.48 7.80
N GLY A 63 -8.10 -13.18 8.00
CA GLY A 63 -7.05 -12.28 8.43
C GLY A 63 -7.46 -10.82 8.45
N ALA A 64 -6.45 -9.95 8.62
CA ALA A 64 -6.60 -8.51 8.49
C ALA A 64 -6.55 -8.06 7.01
N ASP A 65 -6.79 -6.77 6.79
CA ASP A 65 -6.70 -6.16 5.46
C ASP A 65 -5.32 -6.35 4.81
N LEU A 66 -5.31 -6.59 3.49
CA LEU A 66 -4.10 -6.55 2.67
C LEU A 66 -3.87 -5.13 2.16
N VAL A 67 -2.66 -4.61 2.30
CA VAL A 67 -2.29 -3.25 1.89
C VAL A 67 -1.23 -3.30 0.79
N VAL A 68 -1.49 -2.59 -0.31
CA VAL A 68 -0.54 -2.47 -1.43
C VAL A 68 0.32 -1.22 -1.23
N SER A 69 1.64 -1.37 -1.34
CA SER A 69 2.61 -0.28 -1.23
C SER A 69 3.40 -0.09 -2.52
N GLY A 70 3.65 1.16 -2.89
CA GLY A 70 4.36 1.55 -4.11
C GLY A 70 3.44 1.83 -5.29
N ALA A 71 3.71 2.92 -6.02
CA ALA A 71 2.80 3.40 -7.06
C ALA A 71 2.70 2.47 -8.29
N ASP A 72 3.78 1.80 -8.70
CA ASP A 72 3.70 0.83 -9.83
C ASP A 72 2.87 -0.37 -9.47
N LEU A 73 3.08 -0.93 -8.27
CA LEU A 73 2.37 -2.11 -7.82
C LEU A 73 0.89 -1.79 -7.60
N ALA A 74 0.58 -0.63 -7.00
CA ALA A 74 -0.80 -0.16 -6.88
C ALA A 74 -1.47 0.03 -8.25
N ALA A 75 -0.76 0.59 -9.24
CA ALA A 75 -1.30 0.74 -10.59
C ALA A 75 -1.56 -0.61 -11.27
N GLU A 76 -0.68 -1.60 -11.09
CA GLU A 76 -0.88 -2.95 -11.62
C GLU A 76 -2.06 -3.66 -10.94
N PHE A 77 -2.18 -3.56 -9.62
CA PHE A 77 -3.33 -4.10 -8.89
C PHE A 77 -4.65 -3.42 -9.31
N ALA A 78 -4.64 -2.10 -9.52
CA ALA A 78 -5.80 -1.37 -10.02
C ALA A 78 -6.17 -1.82 -11.43
N ARG A 79 -5.18 -1.96 -12.33
CA ARG A 79 -5.38 -2.46 -13.71
C ARG A 79 -5.96 -3.87 -13.74
N LEU A 80 -5.55 -4.74 -12.82
CA LEU A 80 -6.05 -6.11 -12.69
C LEU A 80 -7.40 -6.20 -11.93
N GLY A 81 -7.95 -5.08 -11.45
CA GLY A 81 -9.22 -5.07 -10.71
C GLY A 81 -9.13 -5.70 -9.32
N LEU A 82 -7.93 -5.76 -8.72
CA LEU A 82 -7.67 -6.44 -7.45
C LEU A 82 -7.92 -5.57 -6.21
N ILE A 83 -8.08 -4.26 -6.36
CA ILE A 83 -8.25 -3.31 -5.25
C ILE A 83 -9.74 -3.15 -4.91
N ASP A 84 -10.13 -3.57 -3.70
CA ASP A 84 -11.50 -3.42 -3.21
C ASP A 84 -11.75 -2.05 -2.55
N GLU A 85 -10.72 -1.46 -1.92
CA GLU A 85 -10.81 -0.19 -1.19
C GLU A 85 -9.62 0.74 -1.51
N TYR A 86 -9.91 2.01 -1.77
CA TYR A 86 -8.92 3.08 -1.92
C TYR A 86 -9.02 4.04 -0.75
N ARG A 87 -7.92 4.24 -0.01
CA ARG A 87 -7.77 5.31 0.99
C ARG A 87 -6.84 6.39 0.45
N ILE A 88 -7.41 7.47 -0.07
CA ILE A 88 -6.68 8.55 -0.73
C ILE A 88 -6.49 9.70 0.24
N TYR A 89 -5.23 10.09 0.49
CA TYR A 89 -4.88 11.22 1.32
C TYR A 89 -4.48 12.41 0.44
N VAL A 90 -5.31 13.44 0.41
CA VAL A 90 -5.06 14.67 -0.33
C VAL A 90 -4.33 15.64 0.59
N HIS A 91 -3.08 15.94 0.24
CA HIS A 91 -2.26 16.91 0.95
C HIS A 91 -2.42 18.31 0.33
N PRO A 92 -2.47 19.39 1.14
CA PRO A 92 -2.62 20.76 0.65
C PRO A 92 -1.28 21.32 0.11
N VAL A 93 -0.70 20.64 -0.89
CA VAL A 93 0.58 21.00 -1.50
C VAL A 93 0.57 20.68 -2.99
N LEU A 94 1.16 21.56 -3.80
CA LEU A 94 1.45 21.31 -5.21
C LEU A 94 2.91 20.91 -5.36
N ILE A 95 3.16 19.67 -5.77
CA ILE A 95 4.53 19.14 -5.94
C ILE A 95 5.10 19.40 -7.34
N GLY A 96 4.27 19.86 -8.28
CA GLY A 96 4.62 20.16 -9.67
C GLY A 96 4.85 18.93 -10.56
N ARG A 97 5.72 18.01 -10.13
CA ARG A 97 6.03 16.75 -10.84
C ARG A 97 6.22 15.60 -9.86
N GLY A 98 5.96 14.39 -10.33
CA GLY A 98 6.12 13.18 -9.54
C GLY A 98 5.47 12.00 -10.22
N LYS A 99 5.38 10.89 -9.49
CA LYS A 99 4.69 9.70 -9.96
C LYS A 99 3.19 9.86 -9.73
N PRO A 100 2.35 9.76 -10.79
CA PRO A 100 0.91 9.86 -10.62
C PRO A 100 0.38 8.67 -9.81
N LEU A 101 -0.63 8.92 -8.97
CA LEU A 101 -1.34 7.86 -8.24
C LEU A 101 -2.10 6.93 -9.21
N PHE A 102 -2.70 7.51 -10.25
CA PHE A 102 -3.42 6.81 -11.30
C PHE A 102 -2.77 7.11 -12.66
N PRO A 103 -1.83 6.28 -13.13
CA PRO A 103 -1.27 6.40 -14.47
C PRO A 103 -2.29 5.98 -15.55
N GLU A 104 -2.01 6.29 -16.82
CA GLU A 104 -2.86 5.96 -17.97
C GLU A 104 -3.16 4.47 -18.14
N SER A 105 -2.32 3.59 -17.57
CA SER A 105 -2.53 2.14 -17.58
C SER A 105 -3.69 1.68 -16.72
N VAL A 106 -4.21 2.52 -15.81
CA VAL A 106 -5.35 2.18 -14.94
C VAL A 106 -6.65 2.36 -15.72
N HIS A 107 -7.44 1.28 -15.79
CA HIS A 107 -8.74 1.30 -16.45
C HIS A 107 -9.78 2.09 -15.64
N LYS A 108 -10.82 2.56 -16.32
CA LYS A 108 -11.97 3.19 -15.66
C LYS A 108 -12.57 2.20 -14.64
N ALA A 109 -12.72 2.65 -13.40
CA ALA A 109 -13.45 1.96 -12.35
C ALA A 109 -14.46 2.92 -11.71
N ASP A 110 -15.68 2.43 -11.47
CA ASP A 110 -16.69 3.19 -10.74
C ASP A 110 -16.47 3.00 -9.23
N LEU A 111 -16.19 4.11 -8.54
CA LEU A 111 -15.89 4.14 -7.12
C LEU A 111 -17.04 4.77 -6.34
N ARG A 112 -17.33 4.20 -5.16
CA ARG A 112 -18.32 4.75 -4.23
C ARG A 112 -17.61 5.32 -3.01
N LEU A 113 -17.81 6.61 -2.73
CA LEU A 113 -17.32 7.23 -1.50
C LEU A 113 -18.04 6.62 -0.30
N VAL A 114 -17.29 6.11 0.66
CA VAL A 114 -17.82 5.54 1.90
C VAL A 114 -17.42 6.33 3.14
N GLU A 115 -16.33 7.11 3.07
CA GLU A 115 -15.92 8.00 4.16
C GLU A 115 -15.14 9.21 3.63
N SER A 116 -15.31 10.35 4.27
CA SER A 116 -14.45 11.51 4.11
C SER A 116 -14.09 12.07 5.48
N ARG A 117 -12.81 12.35 5.71
CA ARG A 117 -12.30 12.87 6.98
C ARG A 117 -11.25 13.96 6.75
N THR A 118 -11.46 15.11 7.37
CA THR A 118 -10.47 16.20 7.41
C THR A 118 -9.64 16.12 8.69
N PHE A 119 -8.34 16.30 8.56
CA PHE A 119 -7.40 16.39 9.68
C PHE A 119 -7.06 17.84 10.01
N GLY A 120 -6.61 18.10 11.24
CA GLY A 120 -6.30 19.47 11.72
C GLY A 120 -5.16 20.17 10.98
N ASN A 121 -4.38 19.44 10.17
CA ASN A 121 -3.30 19.97 9.33
C ASN A 121 -3.72 20.22 7.87
N GLY A 122 -5.02 20.14 7.55
CA GLY A 122 -5.56 20.37 6.21
C GLY A 122 -5.49 19.17 5.26
N VAL A 123 -4.96 18.03 5.71
CA VAL A 123 -5.06 16.77 4.94
C VAL A 123 -6.52 16.30 4.93
N VAL A 124 -6.96 15.77 3.80
CA VAL A 124 -8.27 15.12 3.66
C VAL A 124 -8.06 13.66 3.26
N MET A 125 -8.61 12.72 4.03
CA MET A 125 -8.71 11.32 3.63
C MET A 125 -10.08 11.04 3.02
N LEU A 126 -10.06 10.42 1.85
CA LEU A 126 -11.24 9.94 1.14
C LEU A 126 -11.14 8.42 1.02
N ARG A 127 -12.14 7.70 1.54
CA ARG A 127 -12.24 6.25 1.44
C ARG A 127 -13.29 5.87 0.41
N TYR A 128 -12.88 5.10 -0.59
CA TYR A 128 -13.74 4.63 -1.66
C TYR A 128 -13.74 3.11 -1.72
N THR A 129 -14.88 2.50 -2.00
CA THR A 129 -14.98 1.08 -2.37
C THR A 129 -15.14 0.97 -3.88
N ALA A 130 -14.42 0.04 -4.51
CA ALA A 130 -14.68 -0.35 -5.89
C ALA A 130 -15.87 -1.31 -5.96
N GLY A 131 -16.73 -1.16 -6.97
CA GLY A 131 -17.68 -2.22 -7.31
C GLY A 131 -16.92 -3.44 -7.85
N LYS A 132 -17.35 -4.66 -7.52
CA LYS A 132 -16.88 -5.83 -8.27
C LYS A 132 -17.33 -5.64 -9.72
N SER A 133 -16.38 -5.44 -10.62
CA SER A 133 -16.67 -5.47 -12.05
C SER A 133 -17.14 -6.89 -12.35
N LEU A 134 -18.39 -7.02 -12.82
CA LEU A 134 -18.97 -8.28 -13.28
C LEU A 134 -18.27 -8.77 -14.55
#